data_AF-A0A060CBY9-F1
#
_entry.id   AF-A0A060CBY9-F1
#
_cell.length_a   1.000
_cell.length_b   1.000
_cell.length_c   1.000
_cell.angle_alpha   90.00
_cell.angle_beta   90.00
_cell.angle_gamma   90.00
#
_symmetry.space_group_name_H-M   'P 1'
#
loop_
_entity.id
_entity.type
_entity.pdbx_description
1 polymer ?
#
loop_
_entity_poly.entity_id
_entity_poly.type
_entity_poly.pdbx_seq_one_letter_code
_entity_poly.pdbx_strand_id
1 'polypeptide(L)'
;TTLAKRYIEQPYMFAIDIKNEPHGSATWGTGGSTDWCAAAGRIGTAIAEINSKLLIFVEGIQNYGSYNGNWGVMLAGVTSCQPALPDNRKLVYSPHAYGPYVALQSTNSTDWDEWFGFVPTATGRAVVVGEWGGWGPNHVIANNNNDAAFQISFMQYMIAR
;
A
#
# COMPACT_ATOMS: atom_id res chain seq x y z
N THR A 1 -17.46 9.36 5.15
CA THR A 1 -17.31 10.81 4.90
C THR A 1 -17.33 11.68 6.16
N THR A 2 -17.92 11.25 7.28
CA THR A 2 -17.98 12.02 8.55
C THR A 2 -16.62 12.51 9.05
N LEU A 3 -15.57 11.69 8.98
CA LEU A 3 -14.22 12.07 9.42
C LEU A 3 -13.60 13.18 8.55
N ALA A 4 -13.70 13.07 7.23
CA ALA A 4 -13.22 14.11 6.30
C ALA A 4 -13.90 15.47 6.56
N LYS A 5 -15.21 15.47 6.87
CA LYS A 5 -15.94 16.69 7.24
C LYS A 5 -15.54 17.21 8.62
N ARG A 6 -15.42 16.33 9.61
CA ARG A 6 -15.05 16.70 10.99
C ARG A 6 -13.72 17.43 11.07
N TYR A 7 -12.77 17.03 10.23
CA TYR A 7 -11.39 17.51 10.30
C TYR A 7 -11.01 18.45 9.13
N ILE A 8 -11.98 19.02 8.43
CA ILE A 8 -11.73 19.86 7.24
C ILE A 8 -10.86 21.10 7.52
N GLU A 9 -10.96 21.65 8.73
CA GLU A 9 -10.17 22.81 9.19
C GLU A 9 -8.91 22.41 9.97
N GLN A 10 -8.58 21.10 10.06
CA GLN A 10 -7.37 20.66 10.77
C GLN A 10 -6.15 20.76 9.84
N PRO A 11 -5.21 21.69 10.08
CA PRO A 11 -4.14 21.97 9.14
C PRO A 11 -3.11 20.83 9.02
N TYR A 12 -3.02 19.97 10.03
CA TYR A 12 -2.10 18.83 10.05
C TYR A 12 -2.74 17.52 9.59
N MET A 13 -4.04 17.50 9.33
CA MET A 13 -4.68 16.36 8.67
C MET A 13 -4.56 16.55 7.16
N PHE A 14 -3.55 15.94 6.55
CA PHE A 14 -3.24 16.13 5.13
C PHE A 14 -3.61 14.92 4.25
N ALA A 15 -3.96 13.78 4.84
CA ALA A 15 -4.25 12.54 4.12
C ALA A 15 -5.30 11.67 4.83
N ILE A 16 -5.88 10.74 4.07
CA ILE A 16 -6.66 9.61 4.58
C ILE A 16 -6.16 8.34 3.90
N ASP A 17 -5.74 7.36 4.71
CA ASP A 17 -5.68 5.97 4.27
C ASP A 17 -7.08 5.38 4.31
N ILE A 18 -7.58 4.97 3.15
CA ILE A 18 -9.00 4.71 2.97
C ILE A 18 -9.44 3.34 3.45
N LYS A 19 -8.51 2.37 3.54
CA LYS A 19 -8.80 1.04 4.08
C LYS A 19 -7.51 0.28 4.33
N ASN A 20 -7.28 -0.05 5.60
CA ASN A 20 -6.22 -0.96 6.03
C ASN A 20 -6.33 -2.31 5.32
N GLU A 21 -5.24 -2.69 4.67
CA GLU A 21 -4.88 -4.03 4.22
C GLU A 21 -6.02 -4.77 3.51
N PRO A 22 -6.47 -4.38 2.31
CA PRO A 22 -7.30 -5.24 1.47
C PRO A 22 -6.62 -6.61 1.24
N HIS A 23 -7.36 -7.70 1.47
CA HIS A 23 -6.82 -9.06 1.39
C HIS A 23 -7.91 -10.11 1.15
N GLY A 24 -7.52 -11.39 1.08
CA GLY A 24 -8.43 -12.51 0.89
C GLY A 24 -9.11 -12.46 -0.48
N SER A 25 -10.40 -12.13 -0.50
CA SER A 25 -11.20 -12.04 -1.73
C SER A 25 -11.04 -10.72 -2.49
N ALA A 26 -10.31 -9.74 -1.95
CA ALA A 26 -10.02 -8.48 -2.63
C ALA A 26 -9.27 -8.75 -3.93
N THR A 27 -9.75 -8.15 -5.02
CA THR A 27 -9.14 -8.23 -6.36
C THR A 27 -8.79 -6.83 -6.85
N TRP A 28 -8.06 -6.73 -7.95
CA TRP A 28 -7.66 -5.44 -8.53
C TRP A 28 -7.95 -5.41 -10.03
N GLY A 29 -8.76 -4.47 -10.49
CA GLY A 29 -9.04 -4.26 -11.92
C GLY A 29 -9.93 -5.32 -12.57
N THR A 30 -10.68 -6.09 -11.78
CA THR A 30 -11.57 -7.16 -12.28
C THR A 30 -12.96 -6.66 -12.66
N GLY A 31 -13.36 -5.46 -12.23
CA GLY A 31 -14.71 -4.90 -12.40
C GLY A 31 -15.79 -5.54 -11.52
N GLY A 32 -15.44 -6.53 -10.68
CA GLY A 32 -16.37 -7.23 -9.81
C GLY A 32 -16.68 -6.52 -8.49
N SER A 33 -17.50 -7.16 -7.65
CA SER A 33 -17.85 -6.65 -6.31
C SER A 33 -16.67 -6.59 -5.34
N THR A 34 -15.59 -7.32 -5.62
CA THR A 34 -14.36 -7.32 -4.81
C THR A 34 -13.24 -6.49 -5.41
N ASP A 35 -13.50 -5.72 -6.49
CA ASP A 35 -12.49 -4.91 -7.15
C ASP A 35 -12.11 -3.67 -6.30
N TRP A 36 -10.93 -3.75 -5.69
CA TRP A 36 -10.37 -2.70 -4.86
C TRP A 36 -10.01 -1.44 -5.66
N CYS A 37 -9.54 -1.54 -6.90
CA CYS A 37 -9.21 -0.37 -7.71
C CYS A 37 -10.46 0.51 -7.92
N ALA A 38 -11.56 -0.12 -8.32
CA ALA A 38 -12.83 0.57 -8.53
C ALA A 38 -13.42 1.10 -7.21
N ALA A 39 -13.31 0.33 -6.12
CA ALA A 39 -13.77 0.76 -4.79
C ALA A 39 -12.97 1.98 -4.28
N ALA A 40 -11.65 1.96 -4.41
CA ALA A 40 -10.77 3.04 -4.02
C ALA A 40 -11.09 4.35 -4.76
N GLY A 41 -11.36 4.28 -6.07
CA GLY A 41 -11.78 5.45 -6.85
C GLY A 41 -13.10 6.06 -6.35
N ARG A 42 -14.10 5.21 -6.05
CA ARG A 42 -15.38 5.67 -5.49
C ARG A 42 -15.21 6.32 -4.11
N ILE A 43 -14.44 5.70 -3.23
CA ILE A 43 -14.19 6.20 -1.88
C ILE A 43 -13.41 7.52 -1.94
N GLY A 44 -12.33 7.57 -2.72
CA GLY A 44 -11.51 8.76 -2.91
C GLY A 44 -12.30 9.94 -3.49
N THR A 45 -13.16 9.68 -4.47
CA THR A 45 -14.07 10.69 -5.03
C THR A 45 -14.99 11.28 -3.96
N ALA A 46 -15.66 10.43 -3.16
CA ALA A 46 -16.55 10.89 -2.11
C ALA A 46 -15.82 11.68 -0.99
N ILE A 47 -14.54 11.40 -0.74
CA ILE A 47 -13.71 12.19 0.17
C ILE A 47 -13.34 13.54 -0.46
N ALA A 48 -12.91 13.54 -1.72
CA ALA A 48 -12.47 14.73 -2.45
C ALA A 48 -13.60 15.76 -2.64
N GLU A 49 -14.84 15.32 -2.83
CA GLU A 49 -16.03 16.18 -2.88
C GLU A 49 -16.26 16.97 -1.58
N ILE A 50 -15.78 16.45 -0.45
CA ILE A 50 -15.91 17.10 0.87
C ILE A 50 -14.67 17.92 1.20
N ASN A 51 -13.49 17.35 0.99
CA ASN A 51 -12.22 18.01 1.27
C ASN A 51 -11.20 17.66 0.19
N SER A 52 -11.19 18.47 -0.86
CA SER A 52 -10.27 18.33 -2.00
C SER A 52 -8.80 18.64 -1.66
N LYS A 53 -8.50 19.10 -0.43
CA LYS A 53 -7.12 19.35 0.01
C LYS A 53 -6.39 18.05 0.32
N LEU A 54 -7.10 17.03 0.81
CA LEU A 54 -6.52 15.77 1.30
C LEU A 54 -5.86 14.94 0.18
N LEU A 55 -4.76 14.29 0.54
CA LEU A 55 -4.24 13.15 -0.19
C LEU A 55 -5.06 11.89 0.14
N ILE A 56 -5.18 10.99 -0.83
CA ILE A 56 -5.87 9.71 -0.70
C ILE A 56 -4.83 8.61 -0.82
N PHE A 57 -4.58 7.94 0.30
CA PHE A 57 -3.65 6.82 0.37
C PHE A 57 -4.42 5.56 0.04
N VAL A 58 -3.91 4.80 -0.94
CA VAL A 58 -4.50 3.56 -1.41
C VAL A 58 -3.47 2.44 -1.29
N GLU A 59 -3.72 1.54 -0.36
CA GLU A 59 -2.90 0.34 -0.19
C GLU A 59 -3.12 -0.68 -1.31
N GLY A 60 -2.23 -1.68 -1.36
CA GLY A 60 -2.32 -2.83 -2.25
C GLY A 60 -3.41 -3.83 -1.86
N ILE A 61 -3.42 -4.97 -2.54
CA ILE A 61 -4.15 -6.18 -2.11
C ILE A 61 -3.18 -7.27 -1.63
N GLN A 62 -3.68 -8.45 -1.30
CA GLN A 62 -2.84 -9.60 -0.93
C GLN A 62 -2.31 -10.37 -2.15
N ASN A 63 -3.19 -10.69 -3.10
CA ASN A 63 -2.91 -11.62 -4.20
C ASN A 63 -3.18 -10.97 -5.54
N TYR A 64 -2.27 -11.09 -6.50
CA TYR A 64 -2.47 -10.63 -7.87
C TYR A 64 -1.78 -11.55 -8.87
N GLY A 65 -2.55 -12.18 -9.76
CA GLY A 65 -2.00 -13.18 -10.68
C GLY A 65 -1.37 -14.35 -9.92
N SER A 66 -0.10 -14.64 -10.20
CA SER A 66 0.69 -15.65 -9.47
C SER A 66 1.35 -15.13 -8.20
N TYR A 67 1.30 -13.81 -7.95
CA TYR A 67 1.91 -13.22 -6.78
C TYR A 67 1.02 -13.34 -5.56
N ASN A 68 1.61 -13.72 -4.43
CA ASN A 68 0.98 -13.79 -3.13
C ASN A 68 1.94 -13.16 -2.12
N GLY A 69 1.48 -12.13 -1.41
CA GLY A 69 2.28 -11.46 -0.38
C GLY A 69 1.46 -11.16 0.87
N ASN A 70 2.00 -10.30 1.71
CA ASN A 70 1.27 -9.75 2.85
C ASN A 70 0.03 -8.97 2.43
N TRP A 71 -0.85 -8.72 3.38
CA TRP A 71 -2.00 -7.87 3.13
C TRP A 71 -1.52 -6.46 2.80
N GLY A 72 -2.19 -5.78 1.86
CA GLY A 72 -1.81 -4.42 1.46
C GLY A 72 -0.51 -4.27 0.65
N VAL A 73 0.30 -5.31 0.43
CA VAL A 73 1.59 -5.16 -0.29
C VAL A 73 1.45 -5.03 -1.81
N MET A 74 0.46 -5.72 -2.38
CA MET A 74 0.46 -6.01 -3.81
C MET A 74 -0.16 -4.87 -4.62
N LEU A 75 0.69 -4.12 -5.30
CA LEU A 75 0.32 -3.07 -6.25
C LEU A 75 0.59 -3.50 -7.71
N ALA A 76 0.92 -4.75 -8.01
CA ALA A 76 1.13 -5.19 -9.41
C ALA A 76 -0.04 -4.83 -10.37
N GLY A 77 -1.27 -4.77 -9.84
CA GLY A 77 -2.47 -4.41 -10.59
C GLY A 77 -2.55 -2.96 -11.08
N VAL A 78 -1.71 -2.02 -10.63
CA VAL A 78 -1.83 -0.62 -11.06
C VAL A 78 -1.60 -0.38 -12.54
N THR A 79 -0.82 -1.25 -13.19
CA THR A 79 -0.60 -1.19 -14.64
C THR A 79 -1.89 -1.44 -15.43
N SER A 80 -2.82 -2.20 -14.87
CA SER A 80 -4.12 -2.52 -15.47
C SER A 80 -5.21 -1.52 -15.09
N CYS A 81 -5.19 -1.03 -13.85
CA CYS A 81 -6.22 -0.15 -13.31
C CYS A 81 -5.62 0.78 -12.27
N GLN A 82 -5.75 2.09 -12.48
CA GLN A 82 -5.45 3.11 -11.46
C GLN A 82 -6.78 3.63 -10.89
N PRO A 83 -6.94 3.76 -9.56
CA PRO A 83 -8.10 4.42 -8.97
C PRO A 83 -8.34 5.78 -9.60
N ALA A 84 -9.55 6.01 -10.10
CA ALA A 84 -9.92 7.27 -10.72
C ALA A 84 -10.47 8.24 -9.67
N LEU A 85 -9.73 9.32 -9.41
CA LEU A 85 -10.13 10.43 -8.54
C LEU A 85 -10.43 11.67 -9.39
N PRO A 86 -11.20 12.65 -8.87
CA PRO A 86 -11.40 13.94 -9.55
C PRO A 86 -10.09 14.68 -9.86
N ASP A 87 -9.09 14.55 -8.97
CA ASP A 87 -7.72 15.00 -9.20
C ASP A 87 -6.74 13.88 -8.82
N ASN A 88 -6.25 13.14 -9.81
CA ASN A 88 -5.29 12.04 -9.61
C ASN A 88 -3.95 12.51 -9.03
N ARG A 89 -3.66 13.82 -8.93
CA ARG A 89 -2.47 14.31 -8.18
C ARG A 89 -2.62 14.13 -6.67
N LYS A 90 -3.83 13.83 -6.19
CA LYS A 90 -4.11 13.51 -4.77
C LYS A 90 -3.91 12.05 -4.41
N LEU A 91 -3.73 11.17 -5.41
CA LEU A 91 -3.53 9.75 -5.19
C LEU A 91 -2.09 9.45 -4.76
N VAL A 92 -1.96 8.70 -3.65
CA VAL A 92 -0.70 8.15 -3.15
C VAL A 92 -0.91 6.64 -2.96
N TYR A 93 0.04 5.83 -3.41
CA TYR A 93 0.00 4.40 -3.16
C TYR A 93 0.73 4.04 -1.87
N SER A 94 0.16 3.13 -1.08
CA SER A 94 0.60 2.86 0.29
C SER A 94 0.83 1.37 0.57
N PRO A 95 1.86 0.72 -0.01
CA PRO A 95 2.10 -0.70 0.22
C PRO A 95 2.57 -0.96 1.66
N HIS A 96 2.27 -2.15 2.18
CA HIS A 96 2.84 -2.66 3.42
C HIS A 96 3.93 -3.70 3.13
N ALA A 97 4.94 -3.82 3.98
CA ALA A 97 6.01 -4.81 3.80
C ALA A 97 6.51 -5.33 5.14
N TYR A 98 6.33 -6.63 5.41
CA TYR A 98 6.83 -7.23 6.65
C TYR A 98 7.83 -8.35 6.40
N GLY A 99 8.69 -8.56 7.39
CA GLY A 99 9.70 -9.61 7.40
C GLY A 99 9.17 -10.95 7.91
N PRO A 100 10.06 -11.95 7.99
CA PRO A 100 9.73 -13.33 8.36
C PRO A 100 9.13 -13.48 9.76
N TYR A 101 9.22 -12.43 10.60
CA TYR A 101 8.58 -12.41 11.91
C TYR A 101 7.05 -12.37 11.82
N VAL A 102 6.50 -11.52 10.95
CA VAL A 102 5.05 -11.32 10.84
C VAL A 102 4.44 -12.36 9.92
N ALA A 103 5.09 -12.60 8.78
CA ALA A 103 4.66 -13.59 7.80
C ALA A 103 5.87 -14.08 6.98
N LEU A 104 5.85 -15.36 6.63
CA LEU A 104 6.84 -15.94 5.72
C LEU A 104 6.54 -15.50 4.28
N GLN A 105 7.21 -14.44 3.83
CA GLN A 105 7.11 -13.92 2.47
C GLN A 105 8.49 -13.63 1.87
N SER A 106 8.52 -13.19 0.60
CA SER A 106 9.77 -12.79 -0.03
C SER A 106 10.42 -11.61 0.70
N THR A 107 11.74 -11.70 0.83
CA THR A 107 12.61 -10.66 1.37
C THR A 107 13.57 -10.12 0.30
N ASN A 108 13.28 -10.40 -0.98
CA ASN A 108 14.10 -10.01 -2.13
C ASN A 108 13.61 -8.68 -2.72
N SER A 109 14.54 -7.78 -3.06
CA SER A 109 14.25 -6.50 -3.69
C SER A 109 13.59 -6.63 -5.06
N THR A 110 13.89 -7.68 -5.83
CA THR A 110 13.23 -7.91 -7.12
C THR A 110 11.73 -8.11 -6.97
N ASP A 111 11.30 -8.82 -5.93
CA ASP A 111 9.88 -9.01 -5.66
C ASP A 111 9.23 -7.70 -5.22
N TRP A 112 9.89 -6.91 -4.38
CA TRP A 112 9.39 -5.57 -4.01
C TRP A 112 9.25 -4.65 -5.23
N ASP A 113 10.18 -4.76 -6.18
CA ASP A 113 10.11 -4.03 -7.44
C ASP A 113 8.91 -4.42 -8.29
N GLU A 114 8.63 -5.71 -8.41
CA GLU A 114 7.47 -6.23 -9.14
C GLU A 114 6.14 -5.94 -8.42
N TRP A 115 6.16 -5.90 -7.08
CA TRP A 115 4.94 -5.73 -6.29
C TRP A 115 4.55 -4.26 -6.15
N PHE A 116 5.49 -3.35 -5.94
CA PHE A 116 5.18 -1.92 -5.75
C PHE A 116 6.30 -0.93 -6.12
N GLY A 117 7.56 -1.36 -6.23
CA GLY A 117 8.69 -0.46 -6.53
C GLY A 117 8.63 0.22 -7.89
N PHE A 118 7.97 -0.43 -8.85
CA PHE A 118 7.76 0.12 -10.19
C PHE A 118 6.74 1.27 -10.24
N VAL A 119 5.90 1.43 -9.21
CA VAL A 119 4.70 2.27 -9.25
C VAL A 119 4.98 3.74 -9.55
N PRO A 120 6.01 4.40 -8.97
CA PRO A 120 6.31 5.79 -9.31
C PRO A 120 6.63 5.98 -10.79
N THR A 121 7.38 5.07 -11.38
CA THR A 121 7.76 5.12 -12.80
C THR A 121 6.57 4.82 -13.70
N ALA A 122 5.72 3.85 -13.35
CA ALA A 122 4.58 3.46 -14.19
C ALA A 122 3.38 4.42 -14.13
N THR A 123 3.20 5.11 -13.01
CA THR A 123 2.00 5.93 -12.76
C THR A 123 2.31 7.42 -12.61
N GLY A 124 3.57 7.79 -12.37
CA GLY A 124 3.95 9.14 -11.96
C GLY A 124 3.37 9.56 -10.62
N ARG A 125 2.93 8.62 -9.77
CA ARG A 125 2.37 8.87 -8.42
C ARG A 125 3.37 8.49 -7.33
N ALA A 126 3.25 9.15 -6.18
CA ALA A 126 4.07 8.85 -5.03
C ALA A 126 3.72 7.49 -4.42
N VAL A 127 4.73 6.83 -3.86
CA VAL A 127 4.59 5.67 -2.99
C VAL A 127 5.07 6.05 -1.60
N VAL A 128 4.30 5.71 -0.58
CA VAL A 128 4.68 5.84 0.83
C VAL A 128 4.47 4.48 1.48
N VAL A 129 5.51 3.81 1.95
CA VAL A 129 5.34 2.53 2.65
C VAL A 129 4.57 2.77 3.95
N GLY A 130 3.35 2.26 4.04
CA GLY A 130 2.40 2.55 5.14
C GLY A 130 2.75 1.81 6.42
N GLU A 131 3.12 0.54 6.29
CA GLU A 131 3.57 -0.30 7.40
C GLU A 131 4.75 -1.17 7.00
N TRP A 132 5.73 -1.26 7.90
CA TRP A 132 6.81 -2.23 7.84
C TRP A 132 7.46 -2.36 9.22
N GLY A 133 8.04 -3.52 9.52
CA GLY A 133 8.75 -3.72 10.79
C GLY A 133 8.88 -5.17 11.22
N GLY A 134 9.37 -5.33 12.45
CA GLY A 134 9.64 -6.61 13.09
C GLY A 134 10.40 -6.40 14.40
N TRP A 135 10.78 -7.48 15.08
CA TRP A 135 11.39 -7.42 16.41
C TRP A 135 12.89 -7.11 16.39
N GLY A 136 13.52 -7.09 15.22
CA GLY A 136 14.94 -6.77 15.08
C GLY A 136 15.88 -7.83 15.66
N PRO A 137 17.15 -7.49 15.94
CA PRO A 137 18.20 -8.48 16.23
C PRO A 137 18.11 -9.12 17.63
N ASN A 138 17.37 -8.52 18.56
CA ASN A 138 17.40 -8.92 19.97
C ASN A 138 16.31 -9.93 20.36
N HIS A 139 15.52 -10.42 19.40
CA HIS A 139 14.43 -11.35 19.66
C HIS A 139 14.62 -12.65 18.89
N VAL A 140 15.21 -13.64 19.55
CA VAL A 140 15.39 -15.00 19.00
C VAL A 140 14.13 -15.81 19.32
N ILE A 141 13.17 -15.89 18.39
CA ILE A 141 12.19 -16.98 18.43
C ILE A 141 12.90 -18.24 17.92
N ALA A 142 12.59 -19.39 18.54
CA ALA A 142 13.27 -20.69 18.41
C ALA A 142 13.42 -21.27 16.98
N ASN A 143 13.01 -20.55 15.93
CA ASN A 143 13.14 -20.93 14.53
C ASN A 143 13.73 -19.77 13.69
N ASN A 144 15.02 -19.48 13.86
CA ASN A 144 15.92 -18.92 12.84
C ASN A 144 15.42 -17.74 11.96
N ASN A 145 14.69 -16.76 12.52
CA ASN A 145 14.14 -15.67 11.71
C ASN A 145 15.13 -14.51 11.54
N ASN A 146 15.60 -14.35 10.30
CA ASN A 146 16.50 -13.29 9.84
C ASN A 146 15.81 -11.92 9.69
N ASP A 147 14.95 -11.55 10.65
CA ASP A 147 14.15 -10.32 10.62
C ASP A 147 15.05 -9.07 10.59
N ALA A 148 16.17 -9.10 11.32
CA ALA A 148 17.18 -8.04 11.24
C ALA A 148 17.73 -7.86 9.83
N ALA A 149 18.04 -8.93 9.09
CA ALA A 149 18.50 -8.78 7.71
C ALA A 149 17.38 -8.32 6.77
N PHE A 150 16.12 -8.74 7.00
CA PHE A 150 14.99 -8.16 6.28
C PHE A 150 14.94 -6.64 6.48
N GLN A 151 14.96 -6.16 7.73
CA GLN A 151 14.86 -4.72 8.01
C GLN A 151 16.04 -3.95 7.41
N ILE A 152 17.25 -4.50 7.44
CA ILE A 152 18.44 -3.89 6.80
C ILE A 152 18.26 -3.85 5.27
N SER A 153 17.90 -4.97 4.66
CA SER A 153 17.70 -5.08 3.20
C SER A 153 16.58 -4.16 2.72
N PHE A 154 15.47 -4.11 3.46
CA PHE A 154 14.32 -3.28 3.13
C PHE A 154 14.65 -1.79 3.24
N MET A 155 15.39 -1.38 4.27
CA MET A 155 15.89 -0.01 4.39
C MET A 155 16.84 0.36 3.23
N GLN A 156 17.77 -0.54 2.88
CA GLN A 156 18.68 -0.32 1.75
C GLN A 156 17.92 -0.16 0.44
N TYR A 157 16.89 -0.97 0.23
CA TYR A 157 16.00 -0.86 -0.92
C TYR A 157 15.27 0.48 -0.96
N MET A 158 14.70 0.95 0.16
CA MET A 158 14.03 2.26 0.23
C MET A 158 14.98 3.43 -0.02
N ILE A 159 16.26 3.33 0.38
CA ILE A 159 17.27 4.39 0.14
C ILE A 159 17.69 4.43 -1.34
N ALA A 160 17.68 3.30 -2.03
CA ALA A 160 18.15 3.18 -3.40
C ALA A 160 17.12 3.63 -4.46
N ARG A 161 15.89 3.97 -4.05
CA ARG A 161 14.74 4.28 -4.90
C ARG A 161 14.27 5.71 -4.73
#